data_AF-A0AAW5M0R5-F1
#
_entry.id   AF-A0AAW5M0R5-F1
#
_cell.length_a   1.000
_cell.length_b   1.000
_cell.length_c   1.000
_cell.angle_alpha   90.00
_cell.angle_beta   90.00
_cell.angle_gamma   90.00
#
_symmetry.space_group_name_H-M   'P 1'
#
loop_
_entity.id
_entity.type
_entity.pdbx_description
1 polymer ?
#
loop_
_entity_poly.entity_id
_entity_poly.type
_entity_poly.pdbx_seq_one_letter_code
_entity_poly.pdbx_strand_id
1 'polypeptide(L)' 'MNLQAMIAEVQKELIESWKNQYNWGWFGKKEEANNTFRGYVQEGILSKEGYKDITGEDYDQAETVSSQPQA' A
#
# COMPACT_ATOMS: atom_id res chain seq x y z
N MET A 1 -13.73 -24.51 1.10
CA MET A 1 -12.66 -23.50 1.00
C MET A 1 -11.93 -23.47 2.34
N ASN A 2 -10.59 -23.49 2.38
CA ASN A 2 -9.85 -23.41 3.65
C ASN A 2 -9.66 -21.93 4.07
N LEU A 3 -9.37 -21.69 5.34
CA LEU A 3 -9.25 -20.34 5.89
C LEU A 3 -8.20 -19.49 5.15
N GLN A 4 -7.09 -20.09 4.73
CA GLN A 4 -6.04 -19.38 3.98
C GLN A 4 -6.53 -18.88 2.62
N ALA A 5 -7.30 -19.70 1.89
CA ALA A 5 -7.87 -19.30 0.61
C ALA A 5 -8.88 -18.16 0.77
N MET A 6 -9.72 -18.20 1.82
CA MET A 6 -10.65 -17.11 2.12
C MET A 6 -9.92 -15.80 2.47
N ILE A 7 -8.84 -15.88 3.27
CA ILE A 7 -8.03 -14.71 3.62
C ILE A 7 -7.39 -14.11 2.35
N ALA A 8 -6.85 -14.96 1.46
CA ALA A 8 -6.24 -14.51 0.22
C ALA A 8 -7.26 -13.83 -0.72
N GLU A 9 -8.49 -14.35 -0.81
CA GLU A 9 -9.56 -13.76 -1.60
C GLU A 9 -9.97 -12.38 -1.07
N VAL A 10 -10.16 -12.25 0.25
CA VAL A 10 -10.47 -10.96 0.89
C VAL A 10 -9.33 -9.94 0.68
N GLN A 11 -8.07 -10.37 0.78
CA GLN A 11 -6.92 -9.49 0.51
C GLN A 11 -6.90 -9.01 -0.95
N LYS A 12 -7.25 -9.90 -1.90
CA LYS A 12 -7.35 -9.55 -3.31
C LYS A 12 -8.45 -8.52 -3.55
N GLU A 13 -9.65 -8.74 -3.01
CA GLU A 13 -10.77 -7.81 -3.15
C GLU A 13 -10.45 -6.43 -2.53
N LEU A 14 -9.74 -6.41 -1.41
CA LEU A 14 -9.29 -5.16 -0.77
C LEU A 14 -8.33 -4.38 -1.69
N ILE A 15 -7.33 -5.05 -2.28
CA ILE A 15 -6.37 -4.41 -3.20
C ILE A 15 -7.09 -3.92 -4.47
N GLU A 16 -7.99 -4.71 -5.04
CA GLU A 16 -8.78 -4.28 -6.20
C GLU A 16 -9.66 -3.06 -5.89
N SER A 17 -10.27 -3.02 -4.70
CA SER A 17 -11.04 -1.86 -4.24
C SER A 17 -10.17 -0.61 -4.12
N TRP A 18 -9.03 -0.70 -3.43
CA TRP A 18 -8.11 0.43 -3.29
C TRP A 18 -7.53 0.90 -4.61
N LYS A 19 -7.25 -0.01 -5.55
CA LYS A 19 -6.82 0.34 -6.91
C LYS A 19 -7.89 1.14 -7.66
N ASN A 20 -9.15 0.74 -7.56
CA ASN A 20 -10.25 1.50 -8.17
C ASN A 20 -10.41 2.88 -7.55
N GLN A 21 -10.33 2.97 -6.23
CA GLN A 21 -10.39 4.25 -5.50
C GLN A 21 -9.22 5.19 -5.85
N TYR A 22 -8.01 4.63 -6.03
CA TYR A 22 -6.84 5.34 -6.54
C TYR A 22 -7.10 5.89 -7.95
N ASN A 23 -7.60 5.04 -8.86
CA ASN A 23 -7.91 5.45 -10.23
C ASN A 23 -9.06 6.49 -10.32
N TRP A 24 -9.99 6.47 -9.36
CA TRP A 24 -11.07 7.46 -9.25
C TRP A 24 -10.63 8.75 -8.54
N GLY A 25 -9.39 8.83 -8.06
CA GLY A 25 -8.85 10.02 -7.40
C GLY A 25 -9.37 10.26 -5.99
N TRP A 26 -9.88 9.23 -5.30
CA TRP A 26 -10.42 9.38 -3.95
C TRP A 26 -9.35 9.70 -2.90
N PHE A 27 -8.09 9.38 -3.20
CA PHE A 27 -6.92 9.68 -2.37
C PHE A 27 -6.26 11.02 -2.73
N GLY A 28 -6.93 11.86 -3.51
CA GLY A 28 -6.38 13.15 -3.94
C GLY A 28 -5.48 13.03 -5.15
N LYS A 29 -4.47 13.91 -5.25
CA LYS A 29 -3.52 13.88 -6.37
C LYS A 29 -2.65 12.64 -6.29
N LYS A 30 -2.10 12.20 -7.44
CA LYS A 30 -1.22 11.04 -7.54
C LYS A 30 -0.13 11.01 -6.46
N GLU A 31 0.53 12.13 -6.20
CA GLU A 31 1.60 12.20 -5.19
C GLU A 31 1.09 11.98 -3.76
N GLU A 32 -0.05 12.59 -3.41
CA GLU A 32 -0.71 12.42 -2.09
C GLU A 32 -1.19 10.99 -1.90
N ALA A 33 -1.76 10.41 -2.96
CA ALA A 33 -2.20 9.02 -2.98
C ALA A 33 -1.02 8.05 -2.81
N ASN A 34 0.08 8.23 -3.55
CA ASN A 34 1.28 7.41 -3.41
C ASN A 34 1.87 7.53 -2.00
N ASN A 35 1.91 8.72 -1.42
CA ASN A 35 2.37 8.90 -0.04
C ASN A 35 1.47 8.18 0.99
N THR A 36 0.15 8.20 0.79
CA THR A 36 -0.79 7.45 1.62
C THR A 36 -0.50 5.95 1.57
N PHE A 37 -0.36 5.38 0.36
CA PHE A 37 -0.08 3.96 0.20
C PHE A 37 1.33 3.57 0.69
N ARG A 38 2.32 4.46 0.62
CA ARG A 38 3.63 4.24 1.29
C ARG A 38 3.48 4.15 2.80
N GLY A 39 2.63 4.98 3.42
CA GLY A 39 2.31 4.90 4.84
C GLY A 39 1.73 3.54 5.22
N TYR A 40 0.78 3.03 4.42
CA TYR A 40 0.22 1.67 4.65
C TYR A 40 1.26 0.56 4.52
N VAL A 41 2.26 0.71 3.65
CA VAL A 41 3.39 -0.23 3.58
C VAL A 41 4.24 -0.16 4.85
N GLN A 42 4.51 1.04 5.36
CA GLN A 42 5.30 1.24 6.59
C GLN A 42 4.58 0.70 7.83
N GLU A 43 3.25 0.81 7.88
CA GLU A 43 2.42 0.28 8.97
C GLU A 43 2.16 -1.23 8.86
N GLY A 44 2.60 -1.88 7.78
CA GLY A 44 2.38 -3.31 7.52
C GLY A 44 0.96 -3.67 7.10
N ILE A 45 0.14 -2.67 6.76
CA ILE A 45 -1.23 -2.82 6.25
C ILE A 45 -1.22 -3.30 4.81
N LEU A 46 -0.26 -2.81 4.01
CA LEU A 46 -0.11 -3.11 2.59
C LEU A 46 1.27 -3.74 2.32
N SER A 47 1.33 -4.76 1.47
CA SER A 47 2.62 -5.29 1.02
C SER A 47 3.28 -4.37 -0.02
N LYS A 48 4.60 -4.50 -0.21
CA LYS A 48 5.31 -3.77 -1.28
C LYS A 48 4.75 -4.11 -2.67
N GLU A 49 4.34 -5.36 -2.89
CA GLU A 49 3.69 -5.80 -4.12
C GLU A 49 2.30 -5.17 -4.28
N GLY A 50 1.51 -5.09 -3.20
CA GLY A 50 0.21 -4.43 -3.23
C GLY A 50 0.32 -2.92 -3.52
N TYR A 51 1.36 -2.25 -3.03
CA TYR A 51 1.66 -0.86 -3.42
C TYR A 51 1.88 -0.73 -4.92
N LYS A 52 2.67 -1.63 -5.51
CA LYS A 52 2.93 -1.65 -6.95
C LYS A 52 1.67 -1.95 -7.76
N ASP A 53 0.84 -2.87 -7.28
CA ASP A 53 -0.41 -3.24 -7.94
C ASP A 53 -1.41 -2.08 -8.01
N ILE A 54 -1.46 -1.26 -6.95
CA ILE A 54 -2.35 -0.10 -6.84
C ILE A 54 -1.80 1.09 -7.62
N THR A 55 -0.53 1.46 -7.39
CA THR A 55 0.05 2.72 -7.87
C THR A 55 0.74 2.61 -9.22
N GLY A 56 1.15 1.40 -9.60
CA GLY A 56 2.01 1.12 -10.76
C GLY A 56 3.50 1.43 -10.53
N GLU A 57 3.89 1.85 -9.33
CA GLU A 57 5.27 2.22 -8.99
C GLU A 57 5.90 1.19 -8.07
N ASP A 58 7.20 0.96 -8.23
CA ASP A 58 7.96 0.18 -7.26
C ASP A 58 8.04 0.92 -5.92
N TYR A 59 8.01 0.17 -4.81
CA TYR A 59 8.22 0.72 -3.48
C TYR A 59 9.71 0.95 -3.26
N ASP A 60 10.22 2.04 -3.84
CA ASP A 60 11.58 2.50 -3.61
C ASP A 60 11.59 3.41 -2.38
N GLN A 61 11.74 2.78 -1.21
CA GLN A 61 12.14 3.52 -0.04
C GLN A 61 13.62 3.85 -0.22
N ALA A 62 13.94 5.09 -0.62
CA ALA A 62 15.19 5.66 -0.13
C ALA A 62 15.08 5.55 1.38
N GLU A 63 15.85 4.64 1.99
CA GLU A 63 15.82 4.42 3.44
C GLU A 63 15.98 5.78 4.09
N THR A 64 14.89 6.38 4.54
CA THR A 64 14.97 7.44 5.53
C THR A 64 15.37 6.69 6.77
N VAL A 65 16.68 6.52 6.94
CA VAL A 65 17.31 6.10 8.19
C VAL A 65 16.67 7.01 9.23
N SER A 66 15.75 6.45 9.99
CA SER A 66 15.17 7.12 11.14
C SER A 66 16.35 7.39 12.05
N SER A 67 16.90 8.60 11.97
CA SER A 67 17.90 9.10 12.88
C SER A 67 17.16 9.39 14.18
N GLN A 68 16.73 8.32 14.85
CA GLN A 68 16.21 8.41 16.20
C GLN A 68 17.40 8.81 17.08
N PRO A 69 17.39 9.96 17.76
CA PRO A 69 18.42 10.26 18.73
C PRO A 69 18.30 9.21 19.83
N GLN A 70 19.35 8.41 20.04
CA GLN A 70 19.47 7.64 21.27
C GLN A 70 19.65 8.64 22.41
N ALA A 71 18.64 8.73 23.28
CA ALA A 71 18.73 9.38 24.58
C ALA A 71 19.27 8.40 25.62
#